data_AF-K2HQQ6-F1
#
_entry.id   AF-K2HQQ6-F1
#
_cell.length_a   1.000
_cell.length_b   1.000
_cell.length_c   1.000
_cell.angle_alpha   90.00
_cell.angle_beta   90.00
_cell.angle_gamma   90.00
#
_symmetry.space_group_name_H-M   'P 1'
#
loop_
_entity.id
_entity.type
_entity.pdbx_description
1 polymer ?
#
loop_
_entity_poly.entity_id
_entity_poly.type
_entity_poly.pdbx_seq_one_letter_code
_entity_poly.pdbx_strand_id
1 'polypeptide(L)'
;MKSQLGYGINASKKHLTDGKFLKYISGYLKQNKISPINVKTIIVSNNLLTLTPPIQIMTSLNTLDLSDNKIDTLTNEFTQLNSLTSLNLSHNKLIDFSLLCNMTNLKVLNLSHNRIESLPIDKFTNLTGLSELDLGWNELTEFDYEWMVPLKSIHSFSVIANKITVVKNDNGVFSKDFGTPYAQLTPNCILPHLFLGSVESTTKPFLREYHIEGVLSIGTKPLYTSKKVEYLFIQCGDSISDDVSSHFNESFEFIDRFVTAEKNVLVHCVAGVSRSASLVIAYVMKKEKIPYEAALAKVKAHRFCVCPNPAFAQQLQKYKPH
;
A
#
# COMPACT_ATOMS: atom_id res chain seq x y z
N MET A 1 46.89 7.84 -8.59
CA MET A 1 45.68 7.87 -7.74
C MET A 1 44.47 7.62 -8.63
N LYS A 2 44.03 6.36 -8.75
CA LYS A 2 42.80 6.01 -9.48
C LYS A 2 41.64 6.14 -8.50
N SER A 3 40.67 6.97 -8.84
CA SER A 3 39.43 7.14 -8.09
C SER A 3 38.78 5.78 -7.80
N GLN A 4 38.51 5.49 -6.54
CA GLN A 4 37.76 4.30 -6.11
C GLN A 4 36.28 4.45 -6.52
N LEU A 5 35.97 4.42 -7.81
CA LEU A 5 34.62 4.06 -8.24
C LEU A 5 34.49 2.55 -8.01
N GLY A 6 33.71 2.17 -7.00
CA GLY A 6 33.41 0.77 -6.77
C GLY A 6 32.58 0.16 -7.90
N TYR A 7 32.52 -1.18 -7.93
CA TYR A 7 31.97 -1.91 -9.07
C TYR A 7 30.48 -2.22 -8.90
N GLY A 8 29.71 -2.03 -9.97
CA GLY A 8 28.35 -2.52 -10.11
C GLY A 8 28.31 -3.82 -10.92
N ILE A 9 27.47 -4.77 -10.52
CA ILE A 9 27.25 -6.04 -11.23
C ILE A 9 25.75 -6.17 -11.53
N ASN A 10 25.41 -6.36 -12.81
CA ASN A 10 24.03 -6.61 -13.23
C ASN A 10 23.90 -8.03 -13.79
N ALA A 11 23.14 -8.85 -13.07
CA ALA A 11 22.81 -10.24 -13.33
C ALA A 11 21.32 -10.45 -13.64
N SER A 12 20.57 -9.40 -13.97
CA SER A 12 19.12 -9.48 -14.17
C SER A 12 18.73 -10.29 -15.39
N LYS A 13 17.55 -10.93 -15.36
CA LYS A 13 16.93 -11.63 -16.52
C LYS A 13 17.80 -12.75 -17.11
N LYS A 14 18.59 -13.44 -16.27
CA LYS A 14 19.52 -14.51 -16.68
C LYS A 14 19.03 -15.91 -16.35
N HIS A 15 17.81 -16.04 -15.82
CA HIS A 15 17.23 -17.30 -15.35
C HIS A 15 18.15 -18.04 -14.35
N LEU A 16 18.78 -17.26 -13.46
CA LEU A 16 19.67 -17.78 -12.42
C LEU A 16 18.85 -18.40 -11.30
N THR A 17 19.16 -19.64 -10.94
CA THR A 17 18.78 -20.26 -9.65
C THR A 17 19.89 -20.00 -8.63
N ASP A 18 19.68 -20.30 -7.35
CA ASP A 18 20.63 -19.98 -6.26
C ASP A 18 22.07 -20.42 -6.58
N GLY A 19 22.25 -21.70 -6.96
CA GLY A 19 23.58 -22.22 -7.35
C GLY A 19 24.14 -21.64 -8.64
N LYS A 20 23.28 -21.29 -9.62
CA LYS A 20 23.72 -20.65 -10.87
C LYS A 20 24.17 -19.21 -10.63
N PHE A 21 23.51 -18.49 -9.71
CA PHE A 21 23.91 -17.15 -9.34
C PHE A 21 25.30 -17.14 -8.70
N LEU A 22 25.60 -18.09 -7.79
CA LEU A 22 26.92 -18.21 -7.18
C LEU A 22 28.03 -18.50 -8.20
N LYS A 23 27.77 -19.38 -9.18
CA LYS A 23 28.70 -19.64 -10.28
C LYS A 23 28.89 -18.39 -11.16
N TYR A 24 27.80 -17.69 -11.47
CA TYR A 24 27.81 -16.47 -12.27
C TYR A 24 28.66 -15.38 -11.61
N ILE A 25 28.40 -15.09 -10.33
CA ILE A 25 29.08 -14.00 -9.63
C ILE A 25 30.58 -14.29 -9.45
N SER A 26 30.93 -15.54 -9.10
CA SER A 26 32.33 -15.97 -8.99
C SER A 26 33.07 -15.85 -10.33
N GLY A 27 32.44 -16.31 -11.42
CA GLY A 27 32.99 -16.20 -12.77
C GLY A 27 33.17 -14.75 -13.22
N TYR A 28 32.18 -13.89 -12.97
CA TYR A 28 32.22 -12.47 -13.32
C TYR A 28 33.37 -11.75 -12.61
N LEU A 29 33.51 -11.96 -11.30
CA LEU A 29 34.58 -11.35 -10.50
C LEU A 29 35.96 -11.78 -11.01
N LYS A 30 36.15 -13.08 -11.28
CA LYS A 30 37.41 -13.62 -11.80
C LYS A 30 37.75 -13.05 -13.18
N GLN A 31 36.79 -13.06 -14.10
CA GLN A 31 36.98 -12.57 -15.47
C GLN A 31 37.37 -11.09 -15.50
N ASN A 32 36.75 -10.28 -14.65
CA ASN A 32 36.98 -8.84 -14.60
C ASN A 32 38.06 -8.43 -13.59
N LYS A 33 38.71 -9.40 -12.92
CA LYS A 33 39.73 -9.16 -11.88
C LYS A 33 39.24 -8.22 -10.77
N ILE A 34 37.97 -8.35 -10.39
CA ILE A 34 37.32 -7.54 -9.35
C ILE A 34 37.41 -8.28 -8.02
N SER A 35 37.96 -7.60 -7.01
CA SER A 35 37.90 -8.11 -5.63
C SER A 35 36.48 -7.95 -5.06
N PRO A 36 35.91 -8.96 -4.37
CA PRO A 36 34.55 -8.89 -3.80
C PRO A 36 34.33 -7.65 -2.91
N ILE A 37 35.35 -7.23 -2.17
CA ILE A 37 35.29 -6.06 -1.28
C ILE A 37 35.18 -4.72 -2.02
N ASN A 38 35.34 -4.71 -3.34
CA ASN A 38 35.20 -3.49 -4.16
C ASN A 38 33.83 -3.41 -4.85
N VAL A 39 32.98 -4.43 -4.69
CA VAL A 39 31.61 -4.42 -5.23
C VAL A 39 30.75 -3.51 -4.37
N LYS A 40 30.04 -2.58 -5.01
CA LYS A 40 29.16 -1.58 -4.37
C LYS A 40 27.69 -1.78 -4.73
N THR A 41 27.42 -2.32 -5.90
CA THR A 41 26.05 -2.54 -6.38
C THR A 41 25.91 -3.91 -7.00
N ILE A 42 24.84 -4.62 -6.66
CA ILE A 42 24.45 -5.86 -7.33
C ILE A 42 22.97 -5.77 -7.68
N ILE A 43 22.64 -6.09 -8.93
CA ILE A 43 21.27 -6.18 -9.42
C ILE A 43 21.09 -7.60 -9.95
N VAL A 44 20.18 -8.37 -9.34
CA VAL A 44 19.87 -9.77 -9.71
C VAL A 44 18.38 -9.94 -10.01
N SER A 45 17.71 -8.86 -10.40
CA SER A 45 16.27 -8.86 -10.58
C SER A 45 15.79 -9.76 -11.73
N ASN A 46 14.54 -10.22 -11.67
CA ASN A 46 13.92 -11.06 -12.71
C ASN A 46 14.69 -12.38 -12.92
N ASN A 47 14.89 -13.14 -11.84
CA ASN A 47 15.56 -14.44 -11.85
C ASN A 47 14.71 -15.49 -11.09
N LEU A 48 15.32 -16.59 -10.68
CA LEU A 48 14.66 -17.75 -10.06
C LEU A 48 15.29 -18.08 -8.70
N LEU A 49 15.84 -17.08 -8.00
CA LEU A 49 16.42 -17.28 -6.66
C LEU A 49 15.30 -17.61 -5.68
N THR A 50 15.55 -18.55 -4.76
CA THR A 50 14.62 -18.93 -3.68
C THR A 50 15.11 -18.54 -2.30
N LEU A 51 16.41 -18.27 -2.18
CA LEU A 51 17.06 -17.83 -0.95
C LEU A 51 17.82 -16.52 -1.20
N THR A 52 18.01 -15.70 -0.17
CA THR A 52 19.01 -14.63 -0.26
C THR A 52 20.41 -15.22 -0.50
N PRO A 53 21.21 -14.66 -1.42
CA PRO A 53 22.48 -15.25 -1.76
C PRO A 53 23.53 -15.04 -0.65
N PRO A 54 24.40 -16.03 -0.37
CA PRO A 54 25.50 -15.90 0.59
C PRO A 54 26.64 -15.05 0.01
N ILE A 55 26.47 -13.73 0.05
CA ILE A 55 27.42 -12.74 -0.51
C ILE A 55 28.03 -11.83 0.56
N GLN A 56 28.04 -12.26 1.83
CA GLN A 56 28.56 -11.52 2.98
C GLN A 56 30.02 -11.05 2.83
N ILE A 57 30.80 -11.72 1.97
CA ILE A 57 32.18 -11.34 1.64
C ILE A 57 32.28 -9.97 0.92
N MET A 58 31.18 -9.48 0.35
CA MET A 58 31.11 -8.19 -0.35
C MET A 58 30.83 -7.08 0.66
N THR A 59 31.74 -6.91 1.60
CA THR A 59 31.59 -6.04 2.78
C THR A 59 31.35 -4.55 2.45
N SER A 60 31.63 -4.14 1.22
CA SER A 60 31.42 -2.78 0.71
C SER A 60 30.08 -2.57 0.00
N LEU A 61 29.25 -3.61 -0.15
CA LEU A 61 28.01 -3.55 -0.92
C LEU A 61 27.03 -2.52 -0.31
N ASN A 62 26.61 -1.53 -1.09
CA ASN A 62 25.69 -0.47 -0.65
C ASN A 62 24.28 -0.65 -1.20
N THR A 63 24.15 -1.17 -2.42
CA THR A 63 22.87 -1.37 -3.10
C THR A 63 22.73 -2.80 -3.57
N LEU A 64 21.61 -3.43 -3.22
CA LEU A 64 21.26 -4.77 -3.65
C LEU A 64 19.82 -4.83 -4.12
N ASP A 65 19.63 -5.24 -5.37
CA ASP A 65 18.31 -5.48 -5.96
C ASP A 65 18.11 -6.97 -6.23
N LEU A 66 17.19 -7.57 -5.47
CA LEU A 66 16.74 -8.95 -5.56
C LEU A 66 15.28 -9.06 -6.04
N SER A 67 14.72 -7.98 -6.60
CA SER A 67 13.31 -7.94 -7.01
C SER A 67 12.96 -8.97 -8.10
N ASP A 68 11.69 -9.32 -8.22
CA ASP A 68 11.19 -10.27 -9.24
C ASP A 68 11.94 -11.61 -9.19
N ASN A 69 12.02 -12.22 -8.01
CA ASN A 69 12.57 -13.55 -7.82
C ASN A 69 11.51 -14.46 -7.18
N LYS A 70 11.93 -15.56 -6.56
CA LYS A 70 11.06 -16.49 -5.84
C LYS A 70 11.50 -16.64 -4.38
N ILE A 71 12.15 -15.61 -3.82
CA ILE A 71 12.75 -15.67 -2.49
C ILE A 71 11.64 -15.78 -1.46
N ASP A 72 11.64 -16.87 -0.71
CA ASP A 72 10.74 -17.08 0.43
C ASP A 72 11.49 -17.11 1.76
N THR A 73 12.81 -17.25 1.73
CA THR A 73 13.65 -17.41 2.92
C THR A 73 14.84 -16.46 2.90
N LEU A 74 15.00 -15.72 4.00
CA LEU A 74 16.19 -14.92 4.29
C LEU A 74 17.20 -15.77 5.06
N THR A 75 18.48 -15.74 4.67
CA THR A 75 19.56 -16.50 5.31
C THR A 75 20.31 -15.66 6.34
N ASN A 76 20.81 -16.25 7.41
CA ASN A 76 21.50 -15.50 8.48
C ASN A 76 22.75 -14.76 7.99
N GLU A 77 23.49 -15.32 7.04
CA GLU A 77 24.66 -14.71 6.44
C GLU A 77 24.33 -13.39 5.74
N PHE A 78 23.09 -13.24 5.27
CA PHE A 78 22.64 -12.05 4.54
C PHE A 78 22.64 -10.79 5.42
N THR A 79 22.38 -10.95 6.71
CA THR A 79 22.34 -9.84 7.68
C THR A 79 23.72 -9.27 7.97
N GLN A 80 24.80 -9.95 7.56
CA GLN A 80 26.18 -9.50 7.73
C GLN A 80 26.63 -8.46 6.69
N LEU A 81 25.75 -8.06 5.76
CA LEU A 81 25.99 -7.00 4.78
C LEU A 81 25.92 -5.61 5.43
N ASN A 82 26.87 -5.32 6.32
CA ASN A 82 26.85 -4.15 7.20
C ASN A 82 26.90 -2.81 6.45
N SER A 83 27.43 -2.75 5.22
CA SER A 83 27.45 -1.51 4.41
C SER A 83 26.19 -1.28 3.59
N LEU A 84 25.22 -2.20 3.63
CA LEU A 84 24.04 -2.13 2.77
C LEU A 84 23.10 -1.02 3.24
N THR A 85 22.81 -0.08 2.35
CA THR A 85 21.92 1.06 2.62
C THR A 85 20.62 1.00 1.81
N SER A 86 20.61 0.27 0.69
CA SER A 86 19.43 0.14 -0.17
C SER A 86 19.23 -1.33 -0.55
N LEU A 87 18.07 -1.86 -0.20
CA LEU A 87 17.68 -3.24 -0.46
C LEU A 87 16.30 -3.28 -1.12
N ASN A 88 16.22 -3.88 -2.31
CA ASN A 88 14.97 -4.18 -2.97
C ASN A 88 14.71 -5.70 -2.98
N LEU A 89 13.63 -6.11 -2.32
CA LEU A 89 13.13 -7.49 -2.23
C LEU A 89 11.69 -7.58 -2.78
N SER A 90 11.23 -6.61 -3.55
CA SER A 90 9.86 -6.61 -4.06
C SER A 90 9.58 -7.76 -5.03
N HIS A 91 8.32 -8.14 -5.20
CA HIS A 91 7.91 -9.23 -6.10
C HIS A 91 8.64 -10.55 -5.78
N ASN A 92 8.57 -10.95 -4.51
CA ASN A 92 9.10 -12.23 -4.01
C ASN A 92 7.98 -13.00 -3.27
N LYS A 93 8.33 -13.89 -2.35
CA LYS A 93 7.39 -14.74 -1.61
C LYS A 93 7.61 -14.70 -0.10
N LEU A 94 8.23 -13.64 0.40
CA LEU A 94 8.56 -13.50 1.82
C LEU A 94 7.30 -13.45 2.67
N ILE A 95 7.32 -14.20 3.78
CA ILE A 95 6.28 -14.16 4.82
C ILE A 95 6.85 -13.49 6.09
N ASP A 96 8.14 -13.67 6.36
CA ASP A 96 8.87 -13.04 7.47
C ASP A 96 10.09 -12.26 6.95
N PHE A 97 10.29 -11.06 7.49
CA PHE A 97 11.44 -10.20 7.22
C PHE A 97 12.18 -9.77 8.50
N SER A 98 11.87 -10.40 9.64
CA SER A 98 12.48 -10.14 10.95
C SER A 98 14.01 -10.05 10.94
N LEU A 99 14.67 -10.85 10.10
CA LEU A 99 16.13 -10.85 10.00
C LEU A 99 16.69 -9.51 9.48
N LEU A 100 15.93 -8.79 8.64
CA LEU A 100 16.34 -7.50 8.10
C LEU A 100 16.36 -6.40 9.17
N CYS A 101 15.61 -6.56 10.27
CA CYS A 101 15.60 -5.62 11.38
C CYS A 101 16.97 -5.46 12.07
N ASN A 102 17.90 -6.41 11.85
CA ASN A 102 19.26 -6.32 12.36
C ASN A 102 20.21 -5.50 11.45
N MET A 103 19.76 -5.11 10.25
CA MET A 103 20.57 -4.39 9.27
C MET A 103 20.47 -2.87 9.48
N THR A 104 21.09 -2.39 10.55
CA THR A 104 20.93 -1.01 11.08
C THR A 104 21.34 0.12 10.13
N ASN A 105 22.12 -0.17 9.08
CA ASN A 105 22.53 0.81 8.07
C ASN A 105 21.55 0.96 6.90
N LEU A 106 20.48 0.15 6.84
CA LEU A 106 19.46 0.29 5.82
C LEU A 106 18.76 1.64 5.90
N LYS A 107 18.65 2.30 4.75
CA LYS A 107 17.94 3.57 4.55
C LYS A 107 16.71 3.36 3.67
N VAL A 108 16.83 2.52 2.64
CA VAL A 108 15.76 2.21 1.70
C VAL A 108 15.51 0.71 1.72
N LEU A 109 14.27 0.32 2.02
CA LEU A 109 13.83 -1.07 2.02
C LEU A 109 12.51 -1.20 1.26
N ASN A 110 12.54 -1.95 0.16
CA ASN A 110 11.33 -2.29 -0.59
C ASN A 110 11.00 -3.78 -0.41
N LEU A 111 9.84 -4.05 0.19
CA LEU A 111 9.27 -5.36 0.47
C LEU A 111 7.90 -5.52 -0.20
N SER A 112 7.51 -4.65 -1.14
CA SER A 112 6.19 -4.72 -1.75
C SER A 112 6.01 -5.97 -2.61
N HIS A 113 4.76 -6.40 -2.82
CA HIS A 113 4.45 -7.62 -3.58
C HIS A 113 5.13 -8.87 -2.99
N ASN A 114 4.95 -9.08 -1.69
CA ASN A 114 5.33 -10.30 -0.97
C ASN A 114 4.09 -10.93 -0.34
N ARG A 115 4.25 -11.75 0.71
CA ARG A 115 3.18 -12.46 1.43
C ARG A 115 3.27 -12.19 2.93
N ILE A 116 3.70 -10.99 3.31
CA ILE A 116 3.92 -10.62 4.70
C ILE A 116 2.56 -10.41 5.37
N GLU A 117 2.27 -11.21 6.40
CA GLU A 117 0.98 -11.18 7.12
C GLU A 117 1.03 -10.35 8.41
N SER A 118 2.21 -10.18 8.99
CA SER A 118 2.41 -9.39 10.23
C SER A 118 3.76 -8.70 10.24
N LEU A 119 3.87 -7.65 11.08
CA LEU A 119 5.10 -6.89 11.27
C LEU A 119 5.82 -7.38 12.55
N PRO A 120 7.16 -7.54 12.53
CA PRO A 120 7.94 -7.87 13.72
C PRO A 120 8.16 -6.62 14.61
N ILE A 121 7.08 -6.10 15.20
CA ILE A 121 7.02 -4.80 15.89
C ILE A 121 8.20 -4.57 16.85
N ASP A 122 8.50 -5.54 17.73
CA ASP A 122 9.55 -5.42 18.75
C ASP A 122 10.98 -5.26 18.17
N LYS A 123 11.17 -5.60 16.90
CA LYS A 123 12.49 -5.61 16.24
C LYS A 123 12.80 -4.32 15.47
N PHE A 124 11.82 -3.46 15.22
CA PHE A 124 12.02 -2.19 14.49
C PHE A 124 12.86 -1.16 15.24
N THR A 125 13.09 -1.37 16.54
CA THR A 125 13.92 -0.51 17.41
C THR A 125 15.33 -0.24 16.88
N ASN A 126 15.85 -1.13 16.02
CA ASN A 126 17.17 -1.06 15.42
C ASN A 126 17.23 -0.27 14.09
N LEU A 127 16.09 -0.04 13.42
CA LEU A 127 16.04 0.54 12.08
C LEU A 127 15.88 2.07 12.10
N THR A 128 16.54 2.75 13.03
CA THR A 128 16.34 4.20 13.26
C THR A 128 16.75 5.08 12.07
N GLY A 129 17.63 4.58 11.20
CA GLY A 129 18.10 5.25 9.99
C GLY A 129 17.27 4.96 8.73
N LEU A 130 16.25 4.11 8.82
CA LEU A 130 15.38 3.77 7.70
C LEU A 130 14.54 5.00 7.33
N SER A 131 14.64 5.41 6.06
CA SER A 131 14.02 6.62 5.54
C SER A 131 12.90 6.32 4.54
N GLU A 132 12.98 5.17 3.86
CA GLU A 132 11.96 4.68 2.93
C GLU A 132 11.64 3.21 3.20
N LEU A 133 10.35 2.90 3.39
CA LEU A 133 9.85 1.54 3.59
C LEU A 133 8.57 1.31 2.77
N ASP A 134 8.62 0.39 1.82
CA ASP A 134 7.45 -0.04 1.06
C ASP A 134 7.04 -1.47 1.43
N LEU A 135 5.88 -1.60 2.04
CA LEU A 135 5.21 -2.85 2.41
C LEU A 135 3.90 -3.02 1.63
N GLY A 136 3.68 -2.25 0.56
CA GLY A 136 2.47 -2.35 -0.25
C GLY A 136 2.29 -3.74 -0.87
N TRP A 137 1.06 -4.12 -1.21
CA TRP A 137 0.76 -5.40 -1.85
C TRP A 137 1.30 -6.61 -1.06
N ASN A 138 1.02 -6.62 0.23
CA ASN A 138 1.27 -7.73 1.13
C ASN A 138 -0.07 -8.20 1.72
N GLU A 139 -0.03 -9.00 2.78
CA GLU A 139 -1.18 -9.66 3.38
C GLU A 139 -1.45 -9.15 4.81
N LEU A 140 -0.95 -7.96 5.17
CA LEU A 140 -1.10 -7.40 6.51
C LEU A 140 -2.57 -7.22 6.85
N THR A 141 -3.04 -7.75 7.98
CA THR A 141 -4.44 -7.63 8.43
C THR A 141 -4.64 -6.58 9.51
N GLU A 142 -3.58 -6.19 10.20
CA GLU A 142 -3.60 -5.15 11.22
C GLU A 142 -2.44 -4.18 11.07
N PHE A 143 -2.62 -2.99 11.62
CA PHE A 143 -1.64 -1.93 11.61
C PHE A 143 -1.64 -1.19 12.94
N ASP A 144 -0.49 -1.11 13.59
CA ASP A 144 -0.33 -0.39 14.86
C ASP A 144 0.62 0.80 14.67
N TYR A 145 0.22 2.03 14.97
CA TYR A 145 1.16 3.15 14.80
C TYR A 145 2.35 3.11 15.78
N GLU A 146 2.31 2.30 16.85
CA GLU A 146 3.43 2.19 17.80
C GLU A 146 4.71 1.65 17.15
N TRP A 147 4.64 0.74 16.18
CA TRP A 147 5.85 0.18 15.55
C TRP A 147 6.59 1.21 14.69
N MET A 148 5.92 2.31 14.29
CA MET A 148 6.55 3.42 13.57
C MET A 148 7.35 4.34 14.49
N VAL A 149 7.09 4.33 15.81
CA VAL A 149 7.74 5.22 16.79
C VAL A 149 9.28 5.15 16.75
N PRO A 150 9.92 3.96 16.60
CA PRO A 150 11.37 3.88 16.49
C PRO A 150 11.95 4.38 15.15
N LEU A 151 11.14 4.49 14.10
CA LEU A 151 11.59 4.85 12.74
C LEU A 151 11.74 6.36 12.57
N LYS A 152 12.68 6.95 13.31
CA LYS A 152 12.87 8.41 13.41
C LYS A 152 13.22 9.12 12.10
N SER A 153 13.73 8.40 11.11
CA SER A 153 14.12 8.96 9.80
C SER A 153 13.10 8.72 8.69
N ILE A 154 11.97 8.04 8.96
CA ILE A 154 11.00 7.66 7.93
C ILE A 154 10.34 8.90 7.31
N HIS A 155 10.46 9.02 6.00
CA HIS A 155 9.81 10.08 5.20
C HIS A 155 9.19 9.55 3.90
N SER A 156 9.26 8.24 3.64
CA SER A 156 8.43 7.56 2.67
C SER A 156 7.97 6.23 3.23
N PHE A 157 6.65 6.01 3.26
CA PHE A 157 6.07 4.80 3.82
C PHE A 157 4.80 4.40 3.06
N SER A 158 4.64 3.11 2.81
CA SER A 158 3.49 2.56 2.09
C SER A 158 3.10 1.20 2.64
N VAL A 159 1.81 1.05 2.95
CA VAL A 159 1.13 -0.23 3.24
C VAL A 159 -0.12 -0.39 2.37
N ILE A 160 -0.15 0.28 1.23
CA ILE A 160 -1.29 0.20 0.30
C ILE A 160 -1.54 -1.25 -0.13
N ALA A 161 -2.75 -1.56 -0.54
CA ALA A 161 -3.05 -2.88 -1.10
C ALA A 161 -2.75 -4.07 -0.17
N ASN A 162 -2.83 -3.85 1.14
CA ASN A 162 -2.85 -4.91 2.15
C ASN A 162 -4.30 -5.28 2.51
N LYS A 163 -4.46 -6.20 3.45
CA LYS A 163 -5.76 -6.66 4.00
C LYS A 163 -6.08 -6.02 5.34
N ILE A 164 -5.55 -4.82 5.60
CA ILE A 164 -5.67 -4.17 6.91
C ILE A 164 -7.16 -3.95 7.17
N THR A 165 -7.64 -4.44 8.32
CA THR A 165 -9.01 -4.24 8.82
C THR A 165 -9.02 -3.65 10.23
N VAL A 166 -7.87 -3.63 10.90
CA VAL A 166 -7.70 -3.13 12.27
C VAL A 166 -6.55 -2.14 12.27
N VAL A 167 -6.81 -0.92 12.75
CA VAL A 167 -5.78 0.10 13.00
C VAL A 167 -5.79 0.46 14.48
N LYS A 168 -4.62 0.38 15.13
CA LYS A 168 -4.39 0.63 16.56
C LYS A 168 -3.50 1.86 16.76
N ASN A 169 -3.69 2.54 17.89
CA ASN A 169 -2.86 3.67 18.34
C ASN A 169 -2.73 4.82 17.34
N ASP A 170 -3.76 5.06 16.51
CA ASP A 170 -3.80 6.19 15.58
C ASP A 170 -3.79 7.51 16.33
N ASN A 171 -2.65 8.19 16.30
CA ASN A 171 -2.44 9.51 16.89
C ASN A 171 -2.53 10.63 15.84
N GLY A 172 -2.91 10.32 14.59
CA GLY A 172 -3.05 11.28 13.50
C GLY A 172 -1.74 11.79 12.90
N VAL A 173 -0.57 11.46 13.49
CA VAL A 173 0.75 12.01 13.10
C VAL A 173 1.20 11.48 11.74
N PHE A 174 0.88 10.23 11.41
CA PHE A 174 1.35 9.55 10.20
C PHE A 174 0.31 9.48 9.08
N SER A 175 -0.89 10.04 9.31
CA SER A 175 -2.03 9.92 8.38
C SER A 175 -1.97 10.83 7.15
N LYS A 176 -1.09 11.84 7.13
CA LYS A 176 -1.06 12.87 6.08
C LYS A 176 0.13 12.77 5.11
N ASP A 177 1.27 12.23 5.56
CA ASP A 177 2.52 12.27 4.77
C ASP A 177 2.87 10.93 4.10
N PHE A 178 2.13 9.86 4.42
CA PHE A 178 2.44 8.49 3.99
C PHE A 178 1.26 7.80 3.31
N GLY A 179 1.53 6.78 2.49
CA GLY A 179 0.51 5.90 1.93
C GLY A 179 -0.26 5.22 3.06
N THR A 180 -1.44 5.76 3.38
CA THR A 180 -2.17 5.38 4.59
C THR A 180 -2.58 3.91 4.57
N PRO A 181 -2.66 3.22 5.73
CA PRO A 181 -3.27 1.87 5.83
C PRO A 181 -4.73 1.85 5.37
N TYR A 182 -5.32 3.03 5.22
CA TYR A 182 -6.69 3.27 4.78
C TYR A 182 -6.84 3.35 3.25
N ALA A 183 -5.75 3.39 2.48
CA ALA A 183 -5.76 3.32 1.02
C ALA A 183 -5.98 1.86 0.56
N GLN A 184 -7.19 1.36 0.80
CA GLN A 184 -7.65 0.07 0.30
C GLN A 184 -7.99 0.18 -1.18
N LEU A 185 -7.33 -0.63 -2.02
CA LEU A 185 -7.53 -0.64 -3.46
C LEU A 185 -8.87 -1.25 -3.88
N THR A 186 -9.31 -2.30 -3.19
CA THR A 186 -10.52 -3.03 -3.55
C THR A 186 -11.76 -2.24 -3.14
N PRO A 187 -12.78 -2.17 -4.01
CA PRO A 187 -14.08 -1.65 -3.62
C PRO A 187 -14.77 -2.62 -2.66
N ASN A 188 -15.43 -2.11 -1.62
CA ASN A 188 -16.20 -2.90 -0.68
C ASN A 188 -17.69 -2.78 -1.01
N CYS A 189 -18.39 -3.91 -1.15
CA CYS A 189 -19.85 -3.94 -1.22
C CYS A 189 -20.42 -3.58 0.15
N ILE A 190 -21.15 -2.46 0.25
CA ILE A 190 -21.69 -1.92 1.51
C ILE A 190 -23.15 -2.34 1.68
N LEU A 191 -23.93 -2.24 0.61
CA LEU A 191 -25.30 -2.76 0.47
C LEU A 191 -25.38 -3.50 -0.87
N PRO A 192 -26.39 -4.35 -1.10
CA PRO A 192 -26.60 -4.95 -2.42
C PRO A 192 -26.50 -3.90 -3.52
N HIS A 193 -25.59 -4.14 -4.47
CA HIS A 193 -25.30 -3.28 -5.62
C HIS A 193 -24.65 -1.91 -5.33
N LEU A 194 -24.34 -1.57 -4.07
CA LEU A 194 -23.67 -0.32 -3.69
C LEU A 194 -22.26 -0.60 -3.16
N PHE A 195 -21.27 -0.14 -3.92
CA PHE A 195 -19.86 -0.28 -3.58
C PHE A 195 -19.25 1.06 -3.15
N LEU A 196 -18.33 1.01 -2.19
CA LEU A 196 -17.52 2.13 -1.73
C LEU A 196 -16.03 1.84 -1.97
N GLY A 197 -15.30 2.80 -2.53
CA GLY A 197 -13.87 2.62 -2.80
C GLY A 197 -13.06 3.91 -2.82
N SER A 198 -11.78 3.75 -3.14
CA SER A 198 -10.82 4.82 -3.39
C SER A 198 -10.68 5.09 -4.90
N VAL A 199 -9.78 5.98 -5.31
CA VAL A 199 -9.54 6.24 -6.75
C VAL A 199 -8.98 5.01 -7.44
N GLU A 200 -8.20 4.20 -6.72
CA GLU A 200 -7.63 2.96 -7.21
C GLU A 200 -8.70 1.89 -7.49
N SER A 201 -9.84 1.94 -6.80
CA SER A 201 -10.99 1.06 -7.07
C SER A 201 -11.66 1.32 -8.43
N THR A 202 -11.32 2.42 -9.12
CA THR A 202 -11.86 2.76 -10.45
C THR A 202 -11.07 2.21 -11.62
N THR A 203 -10.03 1.42 -11.35
CA THR A 203 -9.23 0.81 -12.41
C THR A 203 -10.04 -0.22 -13.21
N LYS A 204 -9.68 -0.38 -14.50
CA LYS A 204 -10.39 -1.31 -15.41
C LYS A 204 -10.51 -2.74 -14.87
N PRO A 205 -9.50 -3.33 -14.20
CA PRO A 205 -9.64 -4.66 -13.61
C PRO A 205 -10.77 -4.72 -12.58
N PHE A 206 -10.80 -3.81 -11.60
CA PHE A 206 -11.83 -3.80 -10.56
C PHE A 206 -13.21 -3.49 -11.11
N LEU A 207 -13.36 -2.49 -11.99
CA LEU A 207 -14.68 -2.20 -12.58
C LEU A 207 -15.28 -3.41 -13.31
N ARG A 208 -14.44 -4.24 -13.96
CA ARG A 208 -14.88 -5.49 -14.60
C ARG A 208 -15.18 -6.59 -13.60
N GLU A 209 -14.28 -6.83 -12.67
CA GLU A 209 -14.40 -7.88 -11.65
C GLU A 209 -15.69 -7.72 -10.82
N TYR A 210 -15.98 -6.49 -10.41
CA TYR A 210 -17.16 -6.16 -9.60
C TYR A 210 -18.37 -5.75 -10.46
N HIS A 211 -18.30 -5.90 -11.79
CA HIS A 211 -19.41 -5.60 -12.71
C HIS A 211 -20.02 -4.20 -12.51
N ILE A 212 -19.16 -3.20 -12.30
CA ILE A 212 -19.59 -1.82 -12.01
C ILE A 212 -20.12 -1.17 -13.30
N GLU A 213 -21.37 -0.71 -13.27
CA GLU A 213 -22.04 -0.04 -14.39
C GLU A 213 -22.19 1.48 -14.18
N GLY A 214 -22.12 1.94 -12.94
CA GLY A 214 -22.16 3.37 -12.57
C GLY A 214 -20.99 3.76 -11.65
N VAL A 215 -20.41 4.93 -11.86
CA VAL A 215 -19.36 5.50 -11.00
C VAL A 215 -19.76 6.90 -10.57
N LEU A 216 -19.80 7.13 -9.25
CA LEU A 216 -19.92 8.44 -8.63
C LEU A 216 -18.56 8.82 -8.03
N SER A 217 -17.89 9.81 -8.62
CA SER A 217 -16.68 10.42 -8.06
C SER A 217 -17.00 11.67 -7.26
N ILE A 218 -16.41 11.82 -6.07
CA ILE A 218 -16.43 13.07 -5.32
C ILE A 218 -14.99 13.57 -5.05
N GLY A 219 -14.71 14.83 -5.39
CA GLY A 219 -13.40 15.43 -5.16
C GLY A 219 -13.23 16.86 -5.66
N THR A 220 -12.01 17.39 -5.62
CA THR A 220 -11.70 18.76 -6.08
C THR A 220 -11.49 18.87 -7.59
N LYS A 221 -11.28 17.74 -8.26
CA LYS A 221 -11.15 17.61 -9.72
C LYS A 221 -11.65 16.23 -10.15
N PRO A 222 -12.07 16.05 -11.41
CA PRO A 222 -12.46 14.75 -11.93
C PRO A 222 -11.38 13.70 -11.70
N LEU A 223 -11.76 12.59 -11.06
CA LEU A 223 -10.85 11.49 -10.70
C LEU A 223 -10.99 10.31 -11.68
N TYR A 224 -12.13 10.21 -12.36
CA TYR A 224 -12.42 9.18 -13.35
C TYR A 224 -12.69 9.81 -14.72
N THR A 225 -12.18 9.18 -15.77
CA THR A 225 -12.16 9.77 -17.13
C THR A 225 -12.71 8.83 -18.21
N SER A 226 -13.06 7.58 -17.89
CA SER A 226 -13.48 6.61 -18.90
C SER A 226 -14.98 6.68 -19.17
N LYS A 227 -15.37 6.69 -20.44
CA LYS A 227 -16.79 6.74 -20.89
C LYS A 227 -17.49 5.36 -20.93
N LYS A 228 -16.90 4.32 -20.33
CA LYS A 228 -17.39 2.93 -20.43
C LYS A 228 -18.51 2.59 -19.45
N VAL A 229 -18.59 3.34 -18.38
CA VAL A 229 -19.62 3.24 -17.35
C VAL A 229 -20.27 4.60 -17.24
N GLU A 230 -21.49 4.63 -16.78
CA GLU A 230 -22.15 5.91 -16.53
C GLU A 230 -21.47 6.62 -15.37
N TYR A 231 -21.33 7.94 -15.46
CA TYR A 231 -20.45 8.70 -14.58
C TYR A 231 -21.12 9.97 -14.05
N LEU A 232 -21.04 10.17 -12.73
CA LEU A 232 -21.35 11.43 -12.06
C LEU A 232 -20.11 11.93 -11.30
N PHE A 233 -19.79 13.21 -11.48
CA PHE A 233 -18.76 13.89 -10.71
C PHE A 233 -19.40 14.94 -9.79
N ILE A 234 -19.06 14.89 -8.51
CA ILE A 234 -19.45 15.87 -7.50
C ILE A 234 -18.20 16.64 -7.06
N GLN A 235 -18.24 17.95 -7.23
CA GLN A 235 -17.14 18.81 -6.82
C GLN A 235 -17.28 19.18 -5.35
N CYS A 236 -16.46 18.56 -4.49
CA CYS A 236 -16.44 18.84 -3.05
C CYS A 236 -15.04 18.55 -2.49
N GLY A 237 -14.52 19.45 -1.67
CA GLY A 237 -13.25 19.26 -0.96
C GLY A 237 -13.36 18.25 0.19
N ASP A 238 -12.33 18.19 1.02
CA ASP A 238 -12.28 17.30 2.21
C ASP A 238 -11.81 18.07 3.46
N SER A 239 -12.18 19.34 3.52
CA SER A 239 -11.82 20.26 4.59
C SER A 239 -13.02 20.55 5.50
N ILE A 240 -12.75 21.22 6.61
CA ILE A 240 -13.77 21.60 7.59
C ILE A 240 -14.79 22.61 7.06
N SER A 241 -14.49 23.33 5.97
CA SER A 241 -15.36 24.34 5.35
C SER A 241 -16.23 23.79 4.22
N ASP A 242 -15.99 22.55 3.77
CA ASP A 242 -16.76 21.95 2.68
C ASP A 242 -18.14 21.48 3.17
N ASP A 243 -19.16 21.58 2.31
CA ASP A 243 -20.52 21.11 2.58
C ASP A 243 -20.85 19.88 1.72
N VAL A 244 -20.64 18.68 2.29
CA VAL A 244 -20.98 17.42 1.62
C VAL A 244 -22.49 17.16 1.63
N SER A 245 -23.22 17.73 2.59
CA SER A 245 -24.66 17.50 2.74
C SER A 245 -25.50 18.12 1.61
N SER A 246 -25.02 19.21 1.02
CA SER A 246 -25.64 19.83 -0.16
C SER A 246 -25.74 18.88 -1.37
N HIS A 247 -24.91 17.85 -1.42
CA HIS A 247 -24.79 16.89 -2.52
C HIS A 247 -25.53 15.57 -2.28
N PHE A 248 -26.25 15.43 -1.16
CA PHE A 248 -26.92 14.17 -0.81
C PHE A 248 -28.00 13.78 -1.82
N ASN A 249 -28.88 14.72 -2.21
CA ASN A 249 -29.99 14.41 -3.11
C ASN A 249 -29.53 13.91 -4.48
N GLU A 250 -28.63 14.63 -5.15
CA GLU A 250 -28.10 14.23 -6.46
C GLU A 250 -27.33 12.90 -6.38
N SER A 251 -26.62 12.66 -5.27
CA SER A 251 -25.92 11.40 -5.03
C SER A 251 -26.90 10.24 -4.90
N PHE A 252 -27.98 10.44 -4.14
CA PHE A 252 -28.99 9.41 -3.91
C PHE A 252 -29.75 9.07 -5.18
N GLU A 253 -30.15 10.08 -5.97
CA GLU A 253 -30.78 9.87 -7.26
C GLU A 253 -29.87 9.07 -8.20
N PHE A 254 -28.58 9.38 -8.23
CA PHE A 254 -27.62 8.61 -9.02
C PHE A 254 -27.53 7.17 -8.54
N ILE A 255 -27.34 6.93 -7.23
CA ILE A 255 -27.22 5.59 -6.64
C ILE A 255 -28.50 4.77 -6.87
N ASP A 256 -29.66 5.36 -6.61
CA ASP A 256 -30.96 4.69 -6.71
C ASP A 256 -31.21 4.15 -8.12
N ARG A 257 -30.79 4.85 -9.19
CA ARG A 257 -30.94 4.35 -10.59
C ARG A 257 -30.25 3.02 -10.86
N PHE A 258 -29.13 2.75 -10.19
CA PHE A 258 -28.40 1.49 -10.33
C PHE A 258 -28.93 0.44 -9.38
N VAL A 259 -29.05 0.79 -8.09
CA VAL A 259 -29.48 -0.16 -7.05
C VAL A 259 -30.89 -0.68 -7.31
N THR A 260 -31.82 0.15 -7.78
CA THR A 260 -33.19 -0.29 -8.12
C THR A 260 -33.26 -1.15 -9.39
N ALA A 261 -32.27 -1.04 -10.27
CA ALA A 261 -32.14 -1.85 -11.48
C ALA A 261 -31.29 -3.10 -11.27
N GLU A 262 -30.89 -3.42 -10.03
CA GLU A 262 -29.99 -4.52 -9.68
C GLU A 262 -28.61 -4.43 -10.37
N LYS A 263 -28.14 -3.20 -10.61
CA LYS A 263 -26.86 -2.90 -11.25
C LYS A 263 -25.86 -2.32 -10.25
N ASN A 264 -24.60 -2.71 -10.35
CA ASN A 264 -23.60 -2.27 -9.38
C ASN A 264 -23.12 -0.84 -9.65
N VAL A 265 -23.12 -0.02 -8.60
CA VAL A 265 -22.59 1.35 -8.61
C VAL A 265 -21.44 1.48 -7.62
N LEU A 266 -20.38 2.17 -8.02
CA LEU A 266 -19.23 2.50 -7.18
C LEU A 266 -19.24 3.99 -6.81
N VAL A 267 -19.27 4.28 -5.51
CA VAL A 267 -19.07 5.62 -4.96
C VAL A 267 -17.63 5.72 -4.46
N HIS A 268 -16.86 6.69 -4.93
CA HIS A 268 -15.44 6.81 -4.55
C HIS A 268 -14.93 8.25 -4.49
N CYS A 269 -13.85 8.43 -3.74
CA CYS A 269 -13.05 9.66 -3.71
C CYS A 269 -11.58 9.29 -3.85
N VAL A 270 -10.63 10.17 -3.51
CA VAL A 270 -9.20 9.85 -3.57
C VAL A 270 -8.87 8.64 -2.68
N ALA A 271 -9.14 8.72 -1.37
CA ALA A 271 -8.77 7.67 -0.42
C ALA A 271 -9.89 6.65 -0.11
N GLY A 272 -11.15 6.98 -0.42
CA GLY A 272 -12.28 6.16 0.01
C GLY A 272 -12.51 6.15 1.53
N VAL A 273 -12.14 7.24 2.21
CA VAL A 273 -12.14 7.37 3.69
C VAL A 273 -13.19 8.35 4.19
N SER A 274 -13.18 9.58 3.68
CA SER A 274 -14.01 10.68 4.16
C SER A 274 -15.13 11.03 3.16
N ARG A 275 -14.88 11.84 2.13
CA ARG A 275 -15.91 12.29 1.15
C ARG A 275 -16.89 11.21 0.65
N SER A 276 -16.39 10.19 -0.04
CA SER A 276 -17.26 9.14 -0.61
C SER A 276 -17.94 8.32 0.47
N ALA A 277 -17.26 8.09 1.59
CA ALA A 277 -17.85 7.41 2.73
C ALA A 277 -19.00 8.22 3.33
N SER A 278 -18.88 9.55 3.42
CA SER A 278 -19.96 10.42 3.89
C SER A 278 -21.21 10.29 3.02
N LEU A 279 -21.06 10.30 1.69
CA LEU A 279 -22.20 10.09 0.78
C LEU A 279 -22.86 8.71 0.99
N VAL A 280 -22.05 7.66 1.12
CA VAL A 280 -22.55 6.29 1.34
C VAL A 280 -23.22 6.14 2.70
N ILE A 281 -22.64 6.70 3.78
CA ILE A 281 -23.24 6.69 5.11
C ILE A 281 -24.61 7.40 5.08
N ALA A 282 -24.69 8.58 4.46
CA ALA A 282 -25.95 9.31 4.33
C ALA A 282 -27.00 8.50 3.53
N TYR A 283 -26.58 7.81 2.47
CA TYR A 283 -27.47 6.94 1.70
C TYR A 283 -27.96 5.74 2.53
N VAL A 284 -27.10 5.11 3.34
CA VAL A 284 -27.49 4.03 4.26
C VAL A 284 -28.48 4.55 5.31
N MET A 285 -28.26 5.74 5.88
CA MET A 285 -29.21 6.39 6.79
C MET A 285 -30.59 6.56 6.13
N LYS A 286 -30.65 7.05 4.88
CA LYS A 286 -31.89 7.19 4.09
C LYS A 286 -32.56 5.84 3.84
N LYS A 287 -31.81 4.88 3.29
CA LYS A 287 -32.35 3.61 2.81
C LYS A 287 -32.92 2.76 3.93
N GLU A 288 -32.25 2.74 5.08
CA GLU A 288 -32.61 1.87 6.21
C GLU A 288 -33.29 2.60 7.36
N LYS A 289 -33.41 3.95 7.28
CA LYS A 289 -34.02 4.79 8.31
C LYS A 289 -33.36 4.63 9.69
N ILE A 290 -32.03 4.59 9.70
CA ILE A 290 -31.20 4.43 10.91
C ILE A 290 -30.39 5.70 11.20
N PRO A 291 -30.04 5.98 12.48
CA PRO A 291 -29.21 7.13 12.84
C PRO A 291 -27.77 6.99 12.33
N TYR A 292 -27.04 8.12 12.36
CA TYR A 292 -25.67 8.21 11.87
C TYR A 292 -24.75 7.16 12.49
N GLU A 293 -24.80 6.96 13.80
CA GLU A 293 -23.92 6.02 14.51
C GLU A 293 -24.11 4.57 14.04
N ALA A 294 -25.37 4.18 13.80
CA ALA A 294 -25.71 2.84 13.29
C ALA A 294 -25.30 2.68 11.82
N ALA A 295 -25.52 3.69 10.98
CA ALA A 295 -25.08 3.67 9.59
C ALA A 295 -23.54 3.63 9.49
N LEU A 296 -22.83 4.45 10.27
CA LEU A 296 -21.37 4.47 10.33
C LEU A 296 -20.83 3.09 10.74
N ALA A 297 -21.38 2.48 11.81
CA ALA A 297 -20.96 1.16 12.25
C ALA A 297 -21.16 0.10 11.16
N LYS A 298 -22.30 0.16 10.45
CA LYS A 298 -22.59 -0.75 9.32
C LYS A 298 -21.62 -0.57 8.17
N VAL A 299 -21.38 0.66 7.72
CA VAL A 299 -20.39 0.93 6.66
C VAL A 299 -18.99 0.48 7.08
N LYS A 300 -18.60 0.74 8.34
CA LYS A 300 -17.31 0.30 8.90
C LYS A 300 -17.15 -1.22 8.96
N ALA A 301 -18.23 -1.98 9.13
CA ALA A 301 -18.16 -3.44 9.10
C ALA A 301 -17.73 -3.98 7.73
N HIS A 302 -17.97 -3.22 6.65
CA HIS A 302 -17.57 -3.57 5.29
C HIS A 302 -16.29 -2.85 4.84
N ARG A 303 -16.06 -1.63 5.34
CA ARG A 303 -14.87 -0.81 5.04
C ARG A 303 -14.41 -0.08 6.30
N PHE A 304 -13.58 -0.74 7.09
CA PHE A 304 -13.15 -0.28 8.43
C PHE A 304 -12.48 1.11 8.44
N CYS A 305 -11.81 1.46 7.34
CA CYS A 305 -11.05 2.69 7.20
C CYS A 305 -11.91 3.96 7.06
N VAL A 306 -13.23 3.78 6.96
CA VAL A 306 -14.18 4.87 6.83
C VAL A 306 -14.10 5.78 8.05
N CYS A 307 -13.77 7.04 7.79
CA CYS A 307 -13.64 8.08 8.80
C CYS A 307 -13.95 9.42 8.15
N PRO A 308 -15.23 9.83 8.10
CA PRO A 308 -15.59 11.19 7.72
C PRO A 308 -14.81 12.20 8.55
N ASN A 309 -14.35 13.28 7.92
CA ASN A 309 -13.74 14.37 8.67
C ASN A 309 -14.74 14.94 9.72
N PRO A 310 -14.26 15.63 10.77
CA PRO A 310 -15.14 16.09 11.86
C PRO A 310 -16.32 16.97 11.40
N ALA A 311 -16.14 17.79 10.36
CA ALA A 311 -17.21 18.65 9.85
C ALA A 311 -18.28 17.83 9.10
N PHE A 312 -17.86 16.84 8.29
CA PHE A 312 -18.79 15.92 7.62
C PHE A 312 -19.52 15.03 8.61
N ALA A 313 -18.87 14.58 9.68
CA ALA A 313 -19.53 13.84 10.76
C ALA A 313 -20.66 14.68 11.39
N GLN A 314 -20.44 15.97 11.65
CA GLN A 314 -21.49 16.86 12.16
C GLN A 314 -22.62 17.08 11.14
N GLN A 315 -22.31 17.20 9.86
CA GLN A 315 -23.32 17.32 8.80
C GLN A 315 -24.19 16.05 8.72
N LEU A 316 -23.59 14.87 8.82
CA LEU A 316 -24.29 13.58 8.85
C LEU A 316 -25.17 13.45 10.09
N GLN A 317 -24.71 13.87 11.27
CA GLN A 317 -25.52 13.87 12.49
C GLN A 317 -26.74 14.80 12.42
N LYS A 318 -26.63 15.91 11.69
CA LYS A 318 -27.74 16.86 11.46
C LYS A 318 -28.72 16.36 10.40
N TYR A 319 -28.27 15.52 9.47
CA TYR A 319 -29.09 14.98 8.41
C TYR A 319 -30.16 14.03 8.97
N LYS A 320 -31.42 14.36 8.71
CA LYS A 320 -32.57 13.53 9.07
C LYS A 320 -33.14 12.92 7.80
N PRO A 321 -32.97 11.61 7.58
CA PRO A 321 -33.52 10.96 6.40
C PRO A 321 -35.06 11.04 6.44
N HIS A 322 -35.65 11.54 5.36
CA HIS A 322 -37.09 11.55 5.11
C HIS A 322 -37.49 10.32 4.30
#